data_AF-A0A1M6XU74-F1
#
_entry.id   AF-A0A1M6XU74-F1
#
_cell.length_a   1.000
_cell.length_b   1.000
_cell.length_c   1.000
_cell.angle_alpha   90.00
_cell.angle_beta   90.00
_cell.angle_gamma   90.00
#
_symmetry.space_group_name_H-M   'P 1'
#
loop_
_entity.id
_entity.type
_entity.pdbx_description
1 polymer ?
#
loop_
_entity_poly.entity_id
_entity_poly.type
_entity_poly.pdbx_seq_one_letter_code
_entity_poly.pdbx_strand_id
1 'polypeptide(L)'
;MGIDIDITSVSSGNATVLIGACFAIVLFLIIYEAFITKKGMGTSASPLSEILEQQENQEFIVCKMIAEFAATLAACGATSMQVLSSVAYLSTHFGIHAEVTGLPQHILLCAVDDKRQKTYTINQKIKENPLDFDRIILLNHLAKETVTENYSPEIFYEKFQKILVVKRLHPNFVLVLASLANASFCRLFNGDFISMAIVATATACGFYLRRTLCSRFKLDFRMGTILAATISTVIGTSGYVFQIGETPNVALATSILYLVPGIPYINSLSNLLNGMFLGCISQFFKGAILTICLSLGFCVGLVLTNLHFF
;
A
#
# COMPACT_ATOMS: atom_id res chain seq x y z
N MET A 1 23.54 21.58 -13.89
CA MET A 1 23.69 20.45 -14.84
C MET A 1 22.35 20.30 -15.53
N GLY A 2 22.19 20.93 -16.69
CA GLY A 2 21.02 20.72 -17.53
C GLY A 2 21.10 19.31 -18.09
N ILE A 3 20.03 18.54 -17.92
CA ILE A 3 19.83 17.31 -18.66
C ILE A 3 19.40 17.77 -20.05
N ASP A 4 20.32 17.81 -21.01
CA ASP A 4 20.00 18.13 -22.40
C ASP A 4 19.33 16.91 -23.02
N ILE A 5 18.02 17.02 -23.22
CA ILE A 5 17.22 15.98 -23.89
C ILE A 5 17.31 16.26 -25.37
N ASP A 6 17.83 15.31 -26.15
CA ASP A 6 17.88 15.43 -27.60
C ASP A 6 16.46 15.31 -28.19
N ILE A 7 15.80 16.46 -28.39
CA ILE A 7 14.41 16.56 -28.86
C ILE A 7 14.27 16.08 -30.32
N THR A 8 15.38 15.93 -31.06
CA THR A 8 15.34 15.58 -32.49
C THR A 8 14.95 14.11 -32.76
N SER A 9 15.10 13.19 -31.79
CA SER A 9 14.66 11.79 -31.93
C SER A 9 13.20 11.55 -31.51
N VAL A 10 12.57 12.53 -30.85
CA VAL A 10 11.24 12.39 -30.24
C VAL A 10 10.11 12.50 -31.27
N SER A 11 10.37 13.17 -32.39
CA SER A 11 9.41 13.35 -33.50
C SER A 11 9.45 12.19 -34.51
N SER A 12 9.57 10.95 -34.05
CA SER A 12 9.25 9.80 -34.90
C SER A 12 7.76 9.47 -34.78
N GLY A 13 7.08 9.18 -35.89
CA GLY A 13 5.66 8.81 -35.89
C GLY A 13 5.31 7.61 -34.99
N ASN A 14 6.33 6.86 -34.53
CA ASN A 14 6.18 5.76 -33.60
C ASN A 14 5.77 6.20 -32.19
N ALA A 15 6.26 7.33 -31.67
CA ALA A 15 5.95 7.78 -30.30
C ALA A 15 4.48 8.23 -30.18
N THR A 16 3.97 8.94 -31.18
CA THR A 16 2.57 9.37 -31.25
C THR A 16 1.61 8.18 -31.37
N VAL A 17 1.97 7.19 -32.20
CA VAL A 17 1.22 5.93 -32.33
C VAL A 17 1.25 5.13 -31.04
N LEU A 18 2.37 5.12 -30.31
CA LEU A 18 2.51 4.40 -29.05
C LEU A 18 1.68 5.03 -27.93
N ILE A 19 1.67 6.37 -27.81
CA ILE A 19 0.81 7.08 -26.84
C ILE A 19 -0.66 6.79 -27.15
N GLY A 20 -1.05 6.89 -28.42
CA GLY A 20 -2.39 6.56 -28.89
C GLY A 20 -2.78 5.09 -28.60
N ALA A 21 -1.86 4.15 -28.84
CA ALA A 21 -2.07 2.74 -28.57
C ALA A 21 -2.16 2.43 -27.07
N CYS A 22 -1.32 3.03 -26.23
CA CYS A 22 -1.41 2.88 -24.77
C CYS A 22 -2.74 3.45 -24.24
N PHE A 23 -3.13 4.63 -24.72
CA PHE A 23 -4.42 5.22 -24.37
C PHE A 23 -5.59 4.34 -24.85
N ALA A 24 -5.51 3.79 -26.07
CA ALA A 24 -6.52 2.88 -26.62
C ALA A 24 -6.57 1.53 -25.88
N ILE A 25 -5.44 0.96 -25.45
CA ILE A 25 -5.38 -0.27 -24.65
C ILE A 25 -6.00 -0.03 -23.27
N VAL A 26 -5.67 1.10 -22.63
CA VAL A 26 -6.26 1.45 -21.34
C VAL A 26 -7.75 1.75 -21.47
N LEU A 27 -8.16 2.50 -22.49
CA LEU A 27 -9.57 2.77 -22.80
C LEU A 27 -10.31 1.47 -23.11
N PHE A 28 -9.70 0.54 -23.86
CA PHE A 28 -10.23 -0.78 -24.13
C PHE A 28 -10.38 -1.59 -22.84
N LEU A 29 -9.40 -1.57 -21.93
CA LEU A 29 -9.50 -2.23 -20.62
C LEU A 29 -10.56 -1.57 -19.71
N ILE A 30 -10.77 -0.26 -19.80
CA ILE A 30 -11.84 0.47 -19.10
C ILE A 30 -13.21 0.08 -19.67
N ILE A 31 -13.37 0.09 -20.99
CA ILE A 31 -14.60 -0.32 -21.68
C ILE A 31 -14.89 -1.80 -21.43
N TYR A 32 -13.86 -2.64 -21.44
CA TYR A 32 -13.96 -4.07 -21.14
C TYR A 32 -14.38 -4.33 -19.69
N GLU A 33 -13.86 -3.59 -18.70
CA GLU A 33 -14.39 -3.64 -17.34
C GLU A 33 -15.84 -3.17 -17.27
N ALA A 34 -16.19 -2.04 -17.92
CA ALA A 34 -17.56 -1.53 -17.95
C ALA A 34 -18.53 -2.56 -18.54
N PHE A 35 -18.08 -3.35 -19.53
CA PHE A 35 -18.86 -4.40 -20.15
C PHE A 35 -18.98 -5.67 -19.28
N ILE A 36 -17.90 -6.06 -18.57
CA ILE A 36 -17.90 -7.25 -17.69
C ILE A 36 -18.58 -6.99 -16.34
N THR A 37 -18.63 -5.73 -15.87
CA THR A 37 -19.35 -5.38 -14.62
C THR A 37 -20.86 -5.64 -14.73
N LYS A 38 -21.39 -5.83 -15.95
CA LYS A 38 -22.79 -6.24 -16.19
C LYS A 38 -23.04 -7.75 -16.03
N LYS A 39 -22.03 -8.58 -15.79
CA LYS A 39 -22.17 -10.04 -15.68
C LYS A 39 -21.40 -10.61 -14.49
N GLY A 40 -22.07 -10.68 -13.35
CA GLY A 40 -21.67 -11.54 -12.23
C GLY A 40 -21.84 -10.90 -10.86
N MET A 41 -23.08 -10.87 -10.36
CA MET A 41 -23.36 -10.75 -8.93
C MET A 41 -23.77 -12.14 -8.44
N GLY A 42 -22.89 -12.76 -7.66
CA GLY A 42 -23.12 -14.05 -7.00
C GLY A 42 -22.64 -13.94 -5.57
N THR A 43 -23.59 -13.78 -4.65
CA THR A 43 -23.42 -13.80 -3.20
C THR A 43 -23.22 -15.21 -2.68
N SER A 44 -22.34 -15.38 -1.70
CA SER A 44 -22.60 -16.27 -0.56
C SER A 44 -21.71 -15.92 0.62
N ALA A 45 -22.33 -15.53 1.73
CA ALA A 45 -21.83 -15.72 3.09
C ALA A 45 -22.34 -17.10 3.55
N SER A 46 -21.69 -17.92 4.36
CA SER A 46 -21.23 -17.73 5.75
C SER A 46 -20.73 -19.12 6.24
N PRO A 47 -20.67 -19.38 7.56
CA PRO A 47 -19.48 -19.35 8.41
C PRO A 47 -18.88 -20.76 8.62
N LEU A 48 -17.64 -20.85 9.10
CA LEU A 48 -17.15 -22.09 9.72
C LEU A 48 -16.47 -21.76 11.04
N SER A 49 -17.32 -21.72 12.07
CA SER A 49 -16.99 -21.97 13.46
C SER A 49 -16.47 -23.39 13.66
N GLU A 50 -15.84 -23.60 14.82
CA GLU A 50 -15.26 -24.84 15.35
C GLU A 50 -13.79 -25.07 14.98
N ILE A 51 -12.92 -24.82 15.96
CA ILE A 51 -11.86 -25.73 16.40
C ILE A 51 -11.42 -25.27 17.81
N LEU A 52 -11.78 -26.13 18.77
CA LEU A 52 -11.15 -26.40 20.07
C LEU A 52 -11.45 -25.45 21.24
N GLU A 53 -12.53 -25.78 21.94
CA GLU A 53 -12.63 -25.67 23.40
C GLU A 53 -11.48 -26.45 24.06
N GLN A 54 -10.54 -25.72 24.63
CA GLN A 54 -9.79 -26.15 25.81
C GLN A 54 -9.98 -25.04 26.85
N GLN A 55 -10.17 -25.41 28.11
CA GLN A 55 -10.31 -24.49 29.24
C GLN A 55 -9.09 -23.56 29.33
N GLU A 56 -9.09 -22.47 28.57
CA GLU A 56 -8.05 -21.45 28.60
C GLU A 56 -8.25 -20.60 29.86
N ASN A 57 -7.18 -20.46 30.64
CA ASN A 57 -7.07 -19.46 31.69
C ASN A 57 -7.41 -18.09 31.07
N GLN A 58 -8.25 -17.28 31.72
CA GLN A 58 -8.73 -15.99 31.20
C GLN A 58 -7.58 -15.09 30.66
N GLU A 59 -6.41 -15.16 31.30
CA GLU A 59 -5.15 -14.51 30.87
C GLU A 59 -4.67 -14.93 29.47
N PHE A 60 -4.77 -16.22 29.11
CA PHE A 60 -4.34 -16.71 27.80
C PHE A 60 -5.23 -16.14 26.69
N ILE A 61 -6.55 -16.06 26.93
CA ILE A 61 -7.51 -15.48 25.99
C ILE A 61 -7.15 -14.01 25.73
N VAL A 62 -6.82 -13.26 26.79
CA VAL A 62 -6.36 -11.86 26.67
C VAL A 62 -5.06 -11.78 25.88
N CYS A 63 -4.06 -12.63 26.16
CA CYS A 63 -2.80 -12.64 25.41
C CYS A 63 -3.02 -12.92 23.92
N LYS A 64 -3.88 -13.89 23.59
CA LYS A 64 -4.25 -14.26 22.22
C LYS A 64 -4.95 -13.11 21.49
N MET A 65 -5.85 -12.44 22.19
CA MET A 65 -6.54 -11.26 21.68
C MET A 65 -5.58 -10.09 21.38
N ILE A 66 -4.64 -9.79 22.29
CA ILE A 66 -3.61 -8.77 22.06
C ILE A 66 -2.72 -9.16 20.87
N ALA A 67 -2.34 -10.44 20.75
CA ALA A 67 -1.54 -10.93 19.63
C ALA A 67 -2.29 -10.82 18.30
N GLU A 68 -3.59 -11.15 18.27
CA GLU A 68 -4.46 -10.99 17.10
C GLU A 68 -4.61 -9.52 16.71
N PHE A 69 -4.81 -8.63 17.68
CA PHE A 69 -4.86 -7.19 17.47
C PHE A 69 -3.55 -6.67 16.88
N ALA A 70 -2.40 -7.04 17.47
CA ALA A 70 -1.08 -6.62 17.00
C ALA A 70 -0.83 -7.10 15.55
N ALA A 71 -1.14 -8.36 15.25
CA ALA A 71 -0.96 -8.92 13.92
C ALA A 71 -1.88 -8.26 12.89
N THR A 72 -3.10 -7.92 13.29
CA THR A 72 -4.05 -7.19 12.44
C THR A 72 -3.59 -5.77 12.17
N LEU A 73 -3.10 -5.06 13.19
CA LEU A 73 -2.58 -3.71 13.06
C LEU A 73 -1.35 -3.67 12.13
N ALA A 74 -0.41 -4.62 12.29
CA ALA A 74 0.72 -4.78 11.39
C ALA A 74 0.29 -5.17 9.96
N ALA A 75 -0.71 -6.05 9.81
CA ALA A 75 -1.26 -6.44 8.51
C ALA A 75 -1.85 -5.25 7.74
N CYS A 76 -2.44 -4.27 8.44
CA CYS A 76 -2.96 -3.05 7.81
C CYS A 76 -1.86 -2.10 7.31
N GLY A 77 -0.60 -2.34 7.70
CA GLY A 77 0.57 -1.55 7.30
C GLY A 77 1.11 -0.60 8.38
N ALA A 78 0.66 -0.74 9.63
CA ALA A 78 1.12 0.09 10.74
C ALA A 78 2.64 0.00 10.95
N THR A 79 3.24 1.09 11.41
CA THR A 79 4.64 1.07 11.83
C THR A 79 4.78 0.21 13.08
N SER A 80 5.94 -0.40 13.31
CA SER A 80 6.12 -1.17 14.54
C SER A 80 6.05 -0.30 15.80
N MET A 81 6.30 1.00 15.72
CA MET A 81 6.07 1.92 16.84
C MET A 81 4.57 1.98 17.22
N GLN A 82 3.67 2.04 16.23
CA GLN A 82 2.22 2.00 16.47
C GLN A 82 1.78 0.67 17.07
N VAL A 83 2.36 -0.44 16.60
CA VAL A 83 2.08 -1.78 17.15
C VAL A 83 2.55 -1.88 18.60
N LEU A 84 3.81 -1.52 18.89
CA LEU A 84 4.39 -1.59 20.23
C LEU A 84 3.64 -0.70 21.23
N SER A 85 3.36 0.54 20.86
CA SER A 85 2.62 1.47 21.74
C SER A 85 1.19 1.00 22.00
N SER A 86 0.48 0.51 20.99
CA SER A 86 -0.89 -0.02 21.16
C SER A 86 -0.92 -1.27 22.02
N VAL A 87 0.05 -2.18 21.85
CA VAL A 87 0.17 -3.36 22.70
C VAL A 87 0.51 -2.97 24.13
N ALA A 88 1.40 -1.99 24.35
CA ALA A 88 1.72 -1.51 25.68
C ALA A 88 0.49 -0.93 26.41
N TYR A 89 -0.36 -0.15 25.71
CA TYR A 89 -1.62 0.34 26.28
C TYR A 89 -2.51 -0.81 26.75
N LEU A 90 -2.70 -1.82 25.90
CA LEU A 90 -3.57 -2.96 26.20
C LEU A 90 -2.98 -3.86 27.29
N SER A 91 -1.68 -4.12 27.26
CA SER A 91 -1.01 -4.99 28.22
C SER A 91 -1.02 -4.38 29.62
N THR A 92 -0.72 -3.09 29.74
CA THR A 92 -0.81 -2.38 31.03
C THR A 92 -2.25 -2.34 31.54
N HIS A 93 -3.23 -2.12 30.66
CA HIS A 93 -4.63 -2.06 31.03
C HIS A 93 -5.19 -3.39 31.54
N PHE A 94 -4.87 -4.49 30.84
CA PHE A 94 -5.34 -5.82 31.21
C PHE A 94 -4.47 -6.51 32.28
N GLY A 95 -3.46 -5.82 32.83
CA GLY A 95 -2.62 -6.36 33.91
C GLY A 95 -1.66 -7.46 33.47
N ILE A 96 -1.16 -7.42 32.23
CA ILE A 96 -0.25 -8.42 31.67
C ILE A 96 1.06 -7.74 31.22
N HIS A 97 2.19 -8.35 31.53
CA HIS A 97 3.48 -7.91 30.98
C HIS A 97 3.71 -8.58 29.63
N ALA A 98 3.43 -7.88 28.53
CA ALA A 98 3.61 -8.40 27.17
C ALA A 98 4.74 -7.67 26.42
N GLU A 99 5.62 -8.44 25.79
CA GLU A 99 6.62 -7.98 24.85
C GLU A 99 6.31 -8.52 23.45
N VAL A 100 6.51 -7.68 22.44
CA VAL A 100 6.18 -8.03 21.05
C VAL A 100 7.41 -7.92 20.17
N THR A 101 7.65 -8.98 19.40
CA THR A 101 8.69 -9.03 18.38
C THR A 101 8.07 -9.25 17.00
N GLY A 102 8.36 -8.34 16.08
CA GLY A 102 7.92 -8.43 14.68
C GLY A 102 8.84 -9.32 13.84
N LEU A 103 8.31 -10.41 13.30
CA LEU A 103 8.92 -11.22 12.24
C LEU A 103 8.31 -10.85 10.87
N PRO A 104 8.96 -11.19 9.74
CA PRO A 104 8.49 -10.77 8.41
C PRO A 104 7.05 -11.17 8.05
N GLN A 105 6.56 -12.28 8.58
CA GLN A 105 5.21 -12.84 8.32
C GLN A 105 4.43 -13.16 9.61
N HIS A 106 5.03 -12.89 10.77
CA HIS A 106 4.52 -13.32 12.06
C HIS A 106 4.78 -12.25 13.12
N ILE A 107 3.94 -12.21 14.14
CA ILE A 107 4.20 -11.48 15.37
C ILE A 107 4.34 -12.48 16.49
N LEU A 108 5.45 -12.40 17.21
CA LEU A 108 5.67 -13.14 18.44
C LEU A 108 5.28 -12.24 19.61
N LEU A 109 4.34 -12.70 20.42
CA LEU A 109 3.98 -12.07 21.70
C LEU A 109 4.47 -12.98 22.83
N CYS A 110 5.31 -12.44 23.69
CA CYS A 110 5.75 -13.09 24.92
C CYS A 110 5.09 -12.35 26.08
N ALA A 111 4.18 -13.02 26.78
CA ALA A 111 3.48 -12.46 27.93
C ALA A 111 3.83 -13.20 29.21
N VAL A 112 3.95 -12.47 30.29
CA VAL A 112 4.14 -13.00 31.64
C VAL A 112 2.95 -12.55 32.48
N ASP A 113 2.34 -13.51 33.16
CA ASP A 113 1.27 -13.25 34.14
C ASP A 113 1.77 -12.31 35.26
N ASP A 114 0.87 -11.57 35.88
CA ASP A 114 1.16 -10.57 36.92
C ASP A 114 1.90 -11.21 38.12
N LYS A 115 1.58 -12.47 38.42
CA LYS A 115 2.26 -13.26 39.46
C LYS A 115 3.62 -13.82 39.03
N ARG A 116 4.04 -13.58 37.78
CA ARG A 116 5.27 -14.08 37.13
C ARG A 116 5.46 -15.61 37.19
N GLN A 117 4.38 -16.36 37.31
CA GLN A 117 4.45 -17.83 37.40
C GLN A 117 4.22 -18.53 36.06
N LYS A 118 3.50 -17.88 35.14
CA LYS A 118 3.19 -18.43 33.82
C LYS A 118 3.71 -17.49 32.74
N THR A 119 4.37 -18.08 31.76
CA THR A 119 4.83 -17.40 30.56
C THR A 119 4.08 -17.97 29.37
N TYR A 120 3.52 -17.09 28.55
CA TYR A 120 2.79 -17.41 27.34
C TYR A 120 3.57 -16.90 26.14
N THR A 121 3.83 -17.76 25.16
CA THR A 121 4.43 -17.37 23.88
C THR A 121 3.43 -17.66 22.78
N ILE A 122 2.92 -16.61 22.15
CA ILE A 122 1.90 -16.70 21.10
C ILE A 122 2.53 -16.24 19.79
N ASN A 123 2.47 -17.12 18.79
CA ASN A 123 2.88 -16.82 17.44
C ASN A 123 1.65 -16.57 16.57
N GLN A 124 1.44 -15.31 16.17
CA GLN A 124 0.33 -14.91 15.34
C GLN A 124 0.79 -14.60 13.91
N LYS A 125 0.18 -15.25 12.91
CA LYS A 125 0.47 -14.97 11.50
C LYS A 125 -0.09 -13.62 11.09
N ILE A 126 0.73 -12.80 10.42
CA ILE A 126 0.29 -11.56 9.77
C ILE A 126 -0.43 -11.96 8.48
N LYS A 127 -1.73 -11.72 8.42
CA LYS A 127 -2.52 -11.96 7.20
C LYS A 127 -2.10 -10.94 6.13
N GLU A 128 -1.86 -11.39 4.91
CA GLU A 128 -1.63 -10.48 3.80
C GLU A 128 -2.89 -9.64 3.57
N ASN A 129 -2.74 -8.33 3.66
CA ASN A 129 -3.84 -7.40 3.54
C ASN A 129 -3.37 -6.16 2.77
N PRO A 130 -4.17 -5.64 1.82
CA PRO A 130 -3.94 -4.30 1.30
C PRO A 130 -3.84 -3.27 2.43
N LEU A 131 -3.01 -2.26 2.21
CA LEU A 131 -2.81 -1.14 3.13
C LEU A 131 -4.15 -0.49 3.49
N ASP A 132 -4.36 -0.23 4.77
CA ASP A 132 -5.64 0.23 5.30
C ASP A 132 -5.42 1.24 6.43
N PHE A 133 -5.18 2.49 6.04
CA PHE A 133 -4.89 3.57 6.97
C PHE A 133 -6.07 3.92 7.87
N ASP A 134 -7.30 3.81 7.36
CA ASP A 134 -8.50 4.04 8.15
C ASP A 134 -8.58 3.04 9.31
N ARG A 135 -8.33 1.75 9.04
CA ARG A 135 -8.25 0.74 10.10
C ARG A 135 -7.10 0.97 11.07
N ILE A 136 -5.92 1.41 10.59
CA ILE A 136 -4.81 1.76 11.50
C ILE A 136 -5.25 2.84 12.48
N ILE A 137 -5.93 3.88 12.00
CA ILE A 137 -6.41 4.98 12.85
C ILE A 137 -7.44 4.46 13.87
N LEU A 138 -8.43 3.69 13.42
CA LEU A 138 -9.48 3.13 14.28
C LEU A 138 -8.92 2.19 15.35
N LEU A 139 -7.96 1.33 15.00
CA LEU A 139 -7.34 0.39 15.94
C LEU A 139 -6.45 1.10 16.96
N ASN A 140 -5.64 2.08 16.54
CA ASN A 140 -4.86 2.90 17.47
C ASN A 140 -5.76 3.71 18.42
N HIS A 141 -6.90 4.23 17.91
CA HIS A 141 -7.90 4.89 18.74
C HIS A 141 -8.48 3.91 19.76
N LEU A 142 -8.91 2.74 19.31
CA LEU A 142 -9.48 1.70 20.18
C LEU A 142 -8.51 1.33 21.33
N ALA A 143 -7.22 1.16 21.05
CA ALA A 143 -6.23 0.84 22.09
C ALA A 143 -6.15 1.91 23.19
N LYS A 144 -6.22 3.20 22.82
CA LYS A 144 -6.20 4.33 23.78
C LYS A 144 -7.54 4.51 24.49
N GLU A 145 -8.64 4.37 23.76
CA GLU A 145 -10.01 4.43 24.26
C GLU A 145 -10.24 3.36 25.32
N THR A 146 -9.68 2.16 25.13
CA THR A 146 -9.73 1.04 26.10
C THR A 146 -9.17 1.44 27.46
N VAL A 147 -8.03 2.13 27.49
CA VAL A 147 -7.40 2.63 28.72
C VAL A 147 -8.23 3.75 29.35
N THR A 148 -8.74 4.67 28.52
CA THR A 148 -9.43 5.87 28.99
C THR A 148 -10.84 5.56 29.53
N GLU A 149 -11.57 4.71 28.83
CA GLU A 149 -12.95 4.30 29.17
C GLU A 149 -13.00 3.02 30.02
N ASN A 150 -11.85 2.46 30.37
CA ASN A 150 -11.71 1.28 31.21
C ASN A 150 -12.49 0.06 30.69
N TYR A 151 -12.31 -0.27 29.41
CA TYR A 151 -13.02 -1.39 28.78
C TYR A 151 -12.58 -2.74 29.34
N SER A 152 -13.54 -3.65 29.50
CA SER A 152 -13.26 -5.06 29.77
C SER A 152 -12.72 -5.75 28.51
N PRO A 153 -12.02 -6.90 28.64
CA PRO A 153 -11.55 -7.69 27.50
C PRO A 153 -12.64 -7.99 26.47
N GLU A 154 -13.86 -8.29 26.93
CA GLU A 154 -15.00 -8.64 26.09
C GLU A 154 -15.48 -7.44 25.26
N ILE A 155 -15.60 -6.26 25.90
CA ILE A 155 -16.02 -5.02 25.22
C ILE A 155 -14.98 -4.60 24.17
N PHE A 156 -13.70 -4.70 24.53
CA PHE A 156 -12.62 -4.43 23.58
C PHE A 156 -12.70 -5.36 22.38
N TYR A 157 -12.88 -6.68 22.60
CA TYR A 157 -12.97 -7.64 21.50
C TYR A 157 -14.18 -7.38 20.60
N GLU A 158 -15.34 -7.04 21.17
CA GLU A 158 -16.54 -6.71 20.41
C GLU A 158 -16.31 -5.49 19.50
N LYS A 159 -15.75 -4.41 20.06
CA LYS A 159 -15.40 -3.21 19.28
C LYS A 159 -14.33 -3.51 18.22
N PHE A 160 -13.32 -4.30 18.58
CA PHE A 160 -12.29 -4.75 17.65
C PHE A 160 -12.90 -5.48 16.45
N GLN A 161 -13.79 -6.45 16.67
CA GLN A 161 -14.47 -7.18 15.59
C GLN A 161 -15.34 -6.26 14.73
N LYS A 162 -16.03 -5.26 15.32
CA LYS A 162 -16.80 -4.26 14.56
C LYS A 162 -15.91 -3.48 13.59
N ILE A 163 -14.69 -3.10 13.98
CA ILE A 163 -13.73 -2.39 13.11
C ILE A 163 -13.31 -3.25 11.92
N LEU A 164 -13.16 -4.58 12.10
CA LEU A 164 -12.74 -5.49 11.03
C LEU A 164 -13.77 -5.60 9.89
N VAL A 165 -15.04 -5.35 10.19
CA VAL A 165 -16.15 -5.43 9.23
C VAL A 165 -16.35 -4.11 8.45
N VAL A 166 -15.75 -3.00 8.91
CA VAL A 166 -15.89 -1.70 8.24
C VAL A 166 -15.43 -1.79 6.79
N LYS A 167 -16.31 -1.32 5.89
CA LYS A 167 -16.11 -1.35 4.44
C LYS A 167 -15.08 -0.30 4.01
N ARG A 168 -14.17 -0.71 3.14
CA ARG A 168 -13.14 0.16 2.54
C ARG A 168 -13.73 1.17 1.57
N LEU A 169 -13.01 2.28 1.40
CA LEU A 169 -13.26 3.27 0.36
C LEU A 169 -13.38 2.62 -1.02
N HIS A 170 -14.30 3.13 -1.83
CA HIS A 170 -14.53 2.58 -3.16
C HIS A 170 -13.26 2.75 -4.02
N PRO A 171 -12.73 1.67 -4.62
CA PRO A 171 -11.46 1.74 -5.32
C PRO A 171 -11.36 2.75 -6.48
N ASN A 172 -12.49 3.09 -7.13
CA ASN A 172 -12.49 4.12 -8.19
C ASN A 172 -12.33 5.53 -7.59
N PHE A 173 -12.81 5.76 -6.37
CA PHE A 173 -12.62 7.02 -5.68
C PHE A 173 -11.15 7.18 -5.27
N VAL A 174 -10.52 6.10 -4.80
CA VAL A 174 -9.07 6.06 -4.51
C VAL A 174 -8.24 6.39 -5.76
N LEU A 175 -8.63 5.89 -6.93
CA LEU A 175 -7.96 6.20 -8.19
C LEU A 175 -8.01 7.70 -8.50
N VAL A 176 -9.19 8.32 -8.42
CA VAL A 176 -9.36 9.76 -8.68
C VAL A 176 -8.52 10.59 -7.71
N LEU A 177 -8.57 10.25 -6.41
CA LEU A 177 -7.78 10.93 -5.39
C LEU A 177 -6.27 10.75 -5.61
N ALA A 178 -5.82 9.56 -5.99
CA ALA A 178 -4.42 9.28 -6.28
C ALA A 178 -3.92 10.09 -7.49
N SER A 179 -4.73 10.19 -8.55
CA SER A 179 -4.42 11.01 -9.72
C SER A 179 -4.33 12.50 -9.37
N LEU A 180 -5.26 13.02 -8.57
CA LEU A 180 -5.24 14.42 -8.12
C LEU A 180 -4.06 14.70 -7.19
N ALA A 181 -3.72 13.77 -6.29
CA ALA A 181 -2.56 13.88 -5.43
C ALA A 181 -1.26 13.94 -6.24
N ASN A 182 -1.11 13.06 -7.25
CA ASN A 182 0.10 13.05 -8.07
C ASN A 182 0.20 14.29 -8.99
N ALA A 183 -0.92 14.78 -9.51
CA ALA A 183 -0.97 16.07 -10.22
C ALA A 183 -0.59 17.25 -9.31
N SER A 184 -0.99 17.21 -8.04
CA SER A 184 -0.59 18.22 -7.05
C SER A 184 0.92 18.17 -6.75
N PHE A 185 1.53 16.99 -6.72
CA PHE A 185 2.98 16.85 -6.64
C PHE A 185 3.68 17.44 -7.87
N CYS A 186 3.13 17.24 -9.07
CA CYS A 186 3.64 17.91 -10.27
C CYS A 186 3.69 19.43 -10.06
N ARG A 187 2.63 20.03 -9.51
CA ARG A 187 2.60 21.46 -9.18
C ARG A 187 3.62 21.84 -8.11
N LEU A 188 3.83 21.01 -7.10
CA LEU A 188 4.82 21.21 -6.04
C LEU A 188 6.26 21.28 -6.58
N PHE A 189 6.56 20.54 -7.64
CA PHE A 189 7.83 20.60 -8.36
C PHE A 189 7.86 21.68 -9.46
N ASN A 190 7.01 22.70 -9.34
CA ASN A 190 6.86 23.81 -10.28
C ASN A 190 6.36 23.41 -11.68
N GLY A 191 5.60 22.32 -11.78
CA GLY A 191 4.92 21.93 -13.01
C GLY A 191 3.80 22.91 -13.41
N ASP A 192 3.60 23.10 -14.72
CA ASP A 192 2.51 23.89 -15.29
C ASP A 192 1.17 23.11 -15.30
N PHE A 193 0.07 23.81 -15.56
CA PHE A 193 -1.27 23.19 -15.54
C PHE A 193 -1.45 22.10 -16.59
N ILE A 194 -0.74 22.16 -17.73
CA ILE A 194 -0.80 21.12 -18.76
C ILE A 194 -0.02 19.90 -18.28
N SER A 195 1.18 20.10 -17.73
CA SER A 195 1.95 19.04 -17.05
C SER A 195 1.14 18.33 -15.97
N MET A 196 0.36 19.07 -15.18
CA MET A 196 -0.56 18.47 -14.18
C MET A 196 -1.61 17.55 -14.82
N ALA A 197 -2.21 17.97 -15.94
CA ALA A 197 -3.22 17.17 -16.65
C ALA A 197 -2.61 15.89 -17.27
N ILE A 198 -1.40 15.99 -17.81
CA ILE A 198 -0.62 14.85 -18.31
C ILE A 198 -0.36 13.86 -17.17
N VAL A 199 0.14 14.34 -16.04
CA VAL A 199 0.44 13.50 -14.86
C VAL A 199 -0.82 12.87 -14.27
N ALA A 200 -1.93 13.61 -14.20
CA ALA A 200 -3.21 13.07 -13.75
C ALA A 200 -3.67 11.91 -14.64
N THR A 201 -3.54 12.07 -15.96
CA THR A 201 -3.90 11.04 -16.96
C THR A 201 -2.97 9.84 -16.87
N ALA A 202 -1.65 10.06 -16.83
CA ALA A 202 -0.65 9.01 -16.66
C ALA A 202 -0.90 8.18 -15.39
N THR A 203 -1.18 8.85 -14.28
CA THR A 203 -1.48 8.23 -13.00
C THR A 203 -2.78 7.44 -13.05
N ALA A 204 -3.84 8.00 -13.64
CA ALA A 204 -5.13 7.31 -13.77
C ALA A 204 -4.97 6.02 -14.57
N CYS A 205 -4.31 6.10 -15.73
CA CYS A 205 -4.08 4.96 -16.61
C CYS A 205 -3.20 3.89 -15.97
N GLY A 206 -2.05 4.28 -15.41
CA GLY A 206 -1.11 3.33 -14.80
C GLY A 206 -1.67 2.70 -13.52
N PHE A 207 -2.33 3.47 -12.66
CA PHE A 207 -2.96 2.96 -11.44
C PHE A 207 -4.10 1.99 -11.78
N TYR A 208 -4.93 2.34 -12.76
CA TYR A 208 -5.99 1.48 -13.26
C TYR A 208 -5.44 0.15 -13.82
N LEU A 209 -4.41 0.22 -14.66
CA LEU A 209 -3.76 -0.97 -15.21
C LEU A 209 -3.23 -1.87 -14.10
N ARG A 210 -2.44 -1.32 -13.18
CA ARG A 210 -1.86 -2.08 -12.06
C ARG A 210 -2.93 -2.78 -11.24
N ARG A 211 -4.00 -2.06 -10.91
CA ARG A 211 -5.12 -2.61 -10.15
C ARG A 211 -5.79 -3.76 -10.89
N THR A 212 -6.04 -3.60 -12.19
CA THR A 212 -6.67 -4.62 -13.03
C THR A 212 -5.80 -5.87 -13.12
N LEU A 213 -4.49 -5.71 -13.37
CA LEU A 213 -3.53 -6.82 -13.44
C LEU A 213 -3.43 -7.59 -12.13
N CYS A 214 -3.29 -6.90 -10.99
CA CYS A 214 -3.18 -7.56 -9.69
C CYS A 214 -4.51 -8.22 -9.26
N SER A 215 -5.64 -7.55 -9.45
CA SER A 215 -6.93 -8.05 -8.94
C SER A 215 -7.58 -9.12 -9.81
N ARG A 216 -7.47 -9.01 -11.14
CA ARG A 216 -8.15 -9.93 -12.09
C ARG A 216 -7.23 -11.01 -12.62
N PHE A 217 -6.02 -10.63 -13.02
CA PHE A 217 -5.04 -11.56 -13.61
C PHE A 217 -4.15 -12.24 -12.58
N LYS A 218 -4.29 -11.87 -11.28
CA LYS A 218 -3.47 -12.37 -10.17
C LYS A 218 -1.96 -12.29 -10.46
N LEU A 219 -1.57 -11.29 -11.26
CA LEU A 219 -0.16 -11.04 -11.54
C LEU A 219 0.54 -10.54 -10.29
N ASP A 220 1.80 -10.91 -10.15
CA ASP A 220 2.64 -10.42 -9.08
C ASP A 220 2.69 -8.89 -9.11
N PHE A 221 2.57 -8.31 -7.92
CA PHE A 221 2.59 -6.87 -7.72
C PHE A 221 3.82 -6.19 -8.35
N ARG A 222 4.96 -6.90 -8.42
CA ARG A 222 6.20 -6.47 -9.07
C ARG A 222 6.01 -6.25 -10.58
N MET A 223 5.40 -7.22 -11.27
CA MET A 223 5.10 -7.12 -12.70
C MET A 223 4.06 -6.03 -12.98
N GLY A 224 3.06 -5.90 -12.12
CA GLY A 224 2.08 -4.81 -12.18
C GLY A 224 2.74 -3.44 -12.08
N THR A 225 3.76 -3.27 -11.21
CA THR A 225 4.53 -2.02 -11.10
C THR A 225 5.34 -1.73 -12.36
N ILE A 226 6.01 -2.71 -12.96
CA ILE A 226 6.78 -2.51 -14.21
C ILE A 226 5.87 -1.98 -15.32
N LEU A 227 4.76 -2.68 -15.59
CA LEU A 227 3.85 -2.32 -16.68
C LEU A 227 3.16 -0.97 -16.44
N ALA A 228 2.75 -0.70 -15.19
CA ALA A 228 2.17 0.57 -14.83
C ALA A 228 3.16 1.73 -14.96
N ALA A 229 4.42 1.53 -14.55
CA ALA A 229 5.48 2.51 -14.74
C ALA A 229 5.72 2.79 -16.22
N THR A 230 5.81 1.74 -17.05
CA THR A 230 5.97 1.89 -18.51
C THR A 230 4.85 2.72 -19.13
N ILE A 231 3.58 2.41 -18.85
CA ILE A 231 2.46 3.21 -19.37
C ILE A 231 2.49 4.64 -18.85
N SER A 232 2.75 4.82 -17.56
CA SER A 232 2.79 6.16 -16.95
C SER A 232 3.91 7.00 -17.57
N THR A 233 5.08 6.41 -17.82
CA THR A 233 6.19 7.05 -18.54
C THR A 233 5.79 7.39 -19.97
N VAL A 234 5.24 6.46 -20.74
CA VAL A 234 4.82 6.72 -22.14
C VAL A 234 3.81 7.85 -22.23
N ILE A 235 2.85 7.93 -21.30
CA ILE A 235 1.91 9.06 -21.25
C ILE A 235 2.62 10.33 -20.76
N GLY A 236 3.53 10.22 -19.79
CA GLY A 236 4.33 11.33 -19.27
C GLY A 236 5.22 12.00 -20.32
N THR A 237 5.67 11.27 -21.34
CA THR A 237 6.47 11.83 -22.44
C THR A 237 5.62 12.59 -23.47
N SER A 238 4.29 12.57 -23.35
CA SER A 238 3.39 13.31 -24.26
C SER A 238 3.70 14.80 -24.32
N GLY A 239 4.15 15.42 -23.22
CA GLY A 239 4.57 16.82 -23.22
C GLY A 239 5.75 17.10 -24.16
N TYR A 240 6.69 16.16 -24.28
CA TYR A 240 7.79 16.22 -25.25
C TYR A 240 7.33 15.98 -26.68
N VAL A 241 6.51 14.95 -26.90
CA VAL A 241 6.11 14.53 -28.25
C VAL A 241 5.20 15.55 -28.93
N PHE A 242 4.23 16.09 -28.19
CA PHE A 242 3.29 17.06 -28.73
C PHE A 242 3.74 18.51 -28.54
N GLN A 243 4.89 18.73 -27.90
CA GLN A 243 5.40 20.06 -27.53
C GLN A 243 4.37 20.89 -26.76
N ILE A 244 3.68 20.24 -25.80
CA ILE A 244 2.64 20.87 -24.99
C ILE A 244 3.10 20.93 -23.54
N GLY A 245 2.96 22.10 -22.91
CA GLY A 245 3.42 22.37 -21.55
C GLY A 245 4.82 22.96 -21.53
N GLU A 246 5.06 23.84 -20.55
CA GLU A 246 6.34 24.53 -20.38
C GLU A 246 7.35 23.68 -19.60
N THR A 247 6.88 22.65 -18.88
CA THR A 247 7.71 21.84 -17.96
C THR A 247 7.63 20.32 -18.21
N PRO A 248 7.89 19.84 -19.44
CA PRO A 248 7.75 18.41 -19.78
C PRO A 248 8.69 17.50 -18.96
N ASN A 249 9.83 18.03 -18.49
CA ASN A 249 10.75 17.37 -17.55
C ASN A 249 10.06 16.99 -16.24
N VAL A 250 9.30 17.93 -15.67
CA VAL A 250 8.61 17.74 -14.40
C VAL A 250 7.45 16.77 -14.59
N ALA A 251 6.70 16.87 -15.70
CA ALA A 251 5.63 15.93 -16.04
C ALA A 251 6.15 14.49 -16.12
N LEU A 252 7.25 14.27 -16.84
CA LEU A 252 7.84 12.94 -17.01
C LEU A 252 8.31 12.36 -15.67
N ALA A 253 9.05 13.12 -14.86
CA ALA A 253 9.56 12.66 -13.57
C ALA A 253 8.43 12.34 -12.58
N THR A 254 7.37 13.16 -12.56
CA THR A 254 6.25 13.00 -11.61
C THR A 254 5.19 12.00 -12.07
N SER A 255 5.15 11.64 -13.35
CA SER A 255 4.20 10.65 -13.90
C SER A 255 4.25 9.29 -13.20
N ILE A 256 5.43 8.86 -12.73
CA ILE A 256 5.64 7.57 -12.06
C ILE A 256 5.68 7.65 -10.53
N LEU A 257 5.61 8.85 -9.95
CA LEU A 257 5.87 9.09 -8.54
C LEU A 257 4.91 8.32 -7.60
N TYR A 258 3.65 8.13 -8.02
CA TYR A 258 2.67 7.36 -7.25
C TYR A 258 3.03 5.87 -7.05
N LEU A 259 3.99 5.33 -7.81
CA LEU A 259 4.46 3.94 -7.69
C LEU A 259 5.63 3.80 -6.71
N VAL A 260 6.22 4.91 -6.26
CA VAL A 260 7.35 4.88 -5.32
C VAL A 260 6.90 4.21 -4.02
N PRO A 261 7.62 3.17 -3.55
CA PRO A 261 7.21 2.39 -2.37
C PRO A 261 7.58 3.12 -1.06
N GLY A 262 6.96 4.28 -0.83
CA GLY A 262 7.24 5.12 0.34
C GLY A 262 6.93 4.43 1.67
N ILE A 263 5.83 3.68 1.76
CA ILE A 263 5.38 3.03 3.00
C ILE A 263 6.40 1.97 3.49
N PRO A 264 6.89 1.02 2.66
CA PRO A 264 7.98 0.14 3.05
C PRO A 264 9.22 0.86 3.56
N TYR A 265 9.62 1.97 2.94
CA TYR A 265 10.79 2.74 3.39
C TYR A 265 10.57 3.43 4.73
N ILE A 266 9.42 4.08 4.94
CA ILE A 266 9.06 4.70 6.22
C ILE A 266 8.99 3.63 7.32
N ASN A 267 8.37 2.48 7.03
CA ASN A 267 8.26 1.37 7.98
C ASN A 267 9.64 0.77 8.29
N SER A 268 10.53 0.65 7.30
CA SER A 268 11.90 0.22 7.51
C SER A 268 12.65 1.16 8.45
N LEU A 269 12.54 2.47 8.22
CA LEU A 269 13.18 3.48 9.07
C LEU A 269 12.60 3.45 10.49
N SER A 270 11.27 3.36 10.62
CA SER A 270 10.63 3.20 11.93
C SER A 270 11.15 1.96 12.64
N ASN A 271 11.34 0.84 11.94
CA ASN A 271 11.85 -0.39 12.55
C ASN A 271 13.30 -0.23 13.01
N LEU A 272 14.14 0.46 12.23
CA LEU A 272 15.51 0.78 12.59
C LEU A 272 15.57 1.61 13.88
N LEU A 273 14.76 2.67 13.98
CA LEU A 273 14.72 3.56 15.15
C LEU A 273 14.25 2.86 16.43
N ASN A 274 13.49 1.77 16.30
CA ASN A 274 12.99 0.98 17.44
C ASN A 274 13.80 -0.32 17.66
N GLY A 275 14.97 -0.48 17.04
CA GLY A 275 15.84 -1.66 17.25
C GLY A 275 15.33 -2.97 16.62
N MET A 276 14.30 -2.94 15.76
CA MET A 276 13.75 -4.11 15.06
C MET A 276 14.48 -4.36 13.73
N PHE A 277 15.72 -4.84 13.82
CA PHE A 277 16.58 -5.02 12.64
C PHE A 277 16.02 -5.98 11.58
N LEU A 278 15.43 -7.11 12.00
CA LEU A 278 14.90 -8.10 11.07
C LEU A 278 13.71 -7.56 10.25
N GLY A 279 12.82 -6.82 10.93
CA GLY A 279 11.71 -6.12 10.29
C GLY A 279 12.17 -4.96 9.40
N CYS A 280 13.23 -4.24 9.80
CA CYS A 280 13.87 -3.21 8.98
C CYS A 280 14.36 -3.78 7.65
N ILE A 281 15.23 -4.80 7.70
CA ILE A 281 15.79 -5.43 6.51
C ILE A 281 14.68 -5.95 5.58
N SER A 282 13.66 -6.62 6.14
CA SER A 282 12.53 -7.12 5.34
C SER A 282 11.80 -6.02 4.59
N GLN A 283 11.43 -4.92 5.26
CA GLN A 283 10.70 -3.82 4.63
C GLN A 283 11.58 -3.03 3.66
N PHE A 284 12.87 -2.86 3.98
CA PHE A 284 13.82 -2.22 3.08
C PHE A 284 13.92 -2.97 1.75
N PHE A 285 14.14 -4.29 1.78
CA PHE A 285 14.25 -5.09 0.55
C PHE A 285 12.92 -5.17 -0.21
N LYS A 286 11.78 -5.21 0.48
CA LYS A 286 10.46 -5.08 -0.16
C LYS A 286 10.36 -3.76 -0.94
N GLY A 287 10.76 -2.63 -0.34
CA GLY A 287 10.81 -1.33 -1.01
C GLY A 287 11.82 -1.30 -2.17
N ALA A 288 13.05 -1.75 -1.93
CA ALA A 288 14.13 -1.75 -2.92
C ALA A 288 13.77 -2.53 -4.18
N ILE A 289 13.19 -3.73 -4.05
CA ILE A 289 12.74 -4.53 -5.20
C ILE A 289 11.69 -3.77 -6.01
N LEU A 290 10.74 -3.10 -5.36
CA LEU A 290 9.71 -2.31 -6.04
C LEU A 290 10.30 -1.09 -6.74
N THR A 291 11.30 -0.43 -6.14
CA THR A 291 12.03 0.67 -6.78
C THR A 291 12.81 0.19 -8.00
N ILE A 292 13.44 -0.99 -7.96
CA ILE A 292 14.09 -1.60 -9.13
C ILE A 292 13.08 -1.88 -10.23
N CYS A 293 11.93 -2.47 -9.89
CA CYS A 293 10.84 -2.71 -10.85
C CYS A 293 10.32 -1.41 -11.46
N LEU A 294 10.15 -0.36 -10.66
CA LEU A 294 9.75 0.97 -11.09
C LEU A 294 10.76 1.55 -12.08
N SER A 295 12.05 1.53 -11.74
CA SER A 295 13.13 2.02 -12.61
C SER A 295 13.20 1.25 -13.92
N LEU A 296 13.04 -0.08 -13.89
CA LEU A 296 13.00 -0.91 -15.09
C LEU A 296 11.83 -0.52 -16.00
N GLY A 297 10.62 -0.41 -15.44
CA GLY A 297 9.44 0.01 -16.20
C GLY A 297 9.58 1.42 -16.77
N PHE A 298 10.19 2.33 -16.03
CA PHE A 298 10.50 3.69 -16.47
C PHE A 298 11.48 3.67 -17.66
N CYS A 299 12.61 2.96 -17.56
CA CYS A 299 13.57 2.83 -18.66
C CYS A 299 12.95 2.22 -19.92
N VAL A 300 12.13 1.17 -19.76
CA VAL A 300 11.40 0.58 -20.89
C VAL A 300 10.48 1.61 -21.55
N GLY A 301 9.75 2.40 -20.76
CA GLY A 301 8.90 3.46 -21.28
C GLY A 301 9.68 4.50 -22.09
N LEU A 302 10.85 4.90 -21.62
CA LEU A 302 11.72 5.86 -22.32
C LEU A 302 12.25 5.33 -23.65
N VAL A 303 12.78 4.10 -23.65
CA VAL A 303 13.27 3.42 -24.86
C VAL A 303 12.16 3.28 -25.89
N LEU A 304 10.95 2.90 -25.46
CA LEU A 304 9.78 2.81 -26.35
C LEU A 304 9.41 4.15 -27.00
N THR A 305 9.65 5.25 -26.29
CA THR A 305 9.40 6.61 -26.80
C THR A 305 10.60 7.22 -27.53
N ASN A 306 11.69 6.47 -27.73
CA ASN A 306 12.97 6.95 -28.30
C ASN A 306 13.55 8.20 -27.60
N LEU A 307 13.27 8.36 -26.31
CA LEU A 307 13.87 9.40 -25.49
C LEU A 307 15.17 8.87 -24.88
N HIS A 308 16.29 9.29 -25.45
CA HIS A 308 17.61 9.02 -24.89
C HIS A 308 18.00 10.14 -23.91
N PHE A 309 18.25 9.77 -22.65
CA PHE A 309 18.95 10.61 -21.69
C PHE A 309 20.45 10.28 -21.81
N PHE A 310 21.23 11.18 -22.42
CA PHE A 310 22.69 11.11 -22.42
C PHE A 310 23.28 12.42 -21.93
#